data_AF-W1YIW9-F1
#
_entry.id   AF-W1YIW9-F1
#
_cell.length_a   1.000
_cell.length_b   1.000
_cell.length_c   1.000
_cell.angle_alpha   90.00
_cell.angle_beta   90.00
_cell.angle_gamma   90.00
#
_symmetry.space_group_name_H-M   'P 1'
#
loop_
_entity.id
_entity.type
_entity.pdbx_description
1 polymer ?
#
loop_
_entity_poly.entity_id
_entity_poly.type
_entity_poly.pdbx_seq_one_letter_code
_entity_poly.pdbx_strand_id
1 'polypeptide(L)'
;GKKIIMFDSHMDTVQVPNPDEWSYPPFEGKIVDNKLYGRGSVDMKGGLASSVYAAAIAKECGLLDGKTIYVTGSVCEEFCDGVNIKMLFEEYNLKPDYVIICEPSDNIITLGHKGKAQIKITTHGVSAHGSAPEKGINAVYEMAEIIQRIEAKNKELFEKGNPHGTMVLSDINCVSASLNAVPSECSIYIDRRLVLGETLDDVKAEMDEIIKGKRATWEVGTLKHTSWKGAKLVY
;
A
#
# COMPACT_ATOMS: atom_id res chain seq x y z
N GLY A 1 -17.07 -28.34 7.67
CA GLY A 1 -16.09 -29.33 8.12
C GLY A 1 -15.09 -28.73 9.10
N LYS A 2 -14.10 -29.52 9.54
CA LYS A 2 -13.05 -29.07 10.47
C LYS A 2 -11.92 -28.31 9.75
N LYS A 3 -11.65 -28.64 8.49
CA LYS A 3 -10.61 -28.00 7.67
C LYS A 3 -11.19 -26.76 7.00
N ILE A 4 -10.69 -25.57 7.32
CA ILE A 4 -11.19 -24.30 6.80
C ILE A 4 -10.27 -23.80 5.68
N ILE A 5 -10.82 -23.58 4.50
CA ILE A 5 -10.14 -22.97 3.36
C ILE A 5 -10.88 -21.67 3.04
N MET A 6 -10.14 -20.58 2.88
CA MET A 6 -10.70 -19.29 2.54
C MET A 6 -10.17 -18.81 1.19
N PHE A 7 -11.05 -18.41 0.29
CA PHE A 7 -10.72 -17.62 -0.89
C PHE A 7 -10.95 -16.17 -0.54
N ASP A 8 -9.88 -15.38 -0.59
CA ASP A 8 -9.93 -13.96 -0.30
C ASP A 8 -9.95 -13.13 -1.57
N SER A 9 -10.81 -12.11 -1.59
CA SER A 9 -10.91 -11.15 -2.67
C SER A 9 -11.49 -9.82 -2.18
N HIS A 10 -11.23 -8.74 -2.91
CA HIS A 10 -11.86 -7.45 -2.71
C HIS A 10 -12.86 -7.10 -3.83
N MET A 11 -13.84 -6.27 -3.48
CA MET A 11 -14.92 -5.83 -4.38
C MET A 11 -14.77 -4.37 -4.82
N ASP A 12 -14.05 -3.57 -4.03
CA ASP A 12 -13.69 -2.22 -4.41
C ASP A 12 -12.67 -2.21 -5.53
N THR A 13 -12.49 -1.05 -6.14
CA THR A 13 -11.56 -0.83 -7.23
C THR A 13 -11.00 0.57 -7.12
N VAL A 14 -9.81 0.84 -7.67
CA VAL A 14 -9.34 2.22 -7.84
C VAL A 14 -10.32 3.11 -8.62
N GLN A 15 -10.15 4.42 -8.45
CA GLN A 15 -10.95 5.44 -9.15
C GLN A 15 -10.71 5.41 -10.66
N VAL A 16 -11.71 5.90 -11.42
CA VAL A 16 -11.62 6.10 -12.86
C VAL A 16 -11.75 7.60 -13.15
N PRO A 17 -10.65 8.38 -13.08
CA PRO A 17 -10.72 9.83 -13.21
C PRO A 17 -11.11 10.30 -14.62
N ASN A 18 -10.70 9.56 -15.65
CA ASN A 18 -10.95 9.89 -17.05
C ASN A 18 -11.76 8.76 -17.75
N PRO A 19 -13.06 8.61 -17.48
CA PRO A 19 -13.87 7.55 -18.08
C PRO A 19 -13.94 7.66 -19.61
N ASP A 20 -13.85 8.87 -20.16
CA ASP A 20 -13.93 9.12 -21.60
C ASP A 20 -12.69 8.64 -22.39
N GLU A 21 -11.57 8.37 -21.70
CA GLU A 21 -10.36 7.82 -22.32
C GLU A 21 -10.44 6.30 -22.51
N TRP A 22 -11.45 5.64 -21.96
CA TRP A 22 -11.61 4.20 -22.10
C TRP A 22 -12.19 3.83 -23.46
N SER A 23 -11.63 2.81 -24.11
CA SER A 23 -12.19 2.27 -25.36
C SER A 23 -13.61 1.73 -25.20
N TYR A 24 -13.97 1.31 -23.98
CA TYR A 24 -15.31 0.88 -23.59
C TYR A 24 -15.65 1.39 -22.19
N PRO A 25 -16.91 1.73 -21.89
CA PRO A 25 -17.27 2.25 -20.58
C PRO A 25 -16.79 1.34 -19.43
N PRO A 26 -16.11 1.90 -18.41
CA PRO A 26 -15.37 1.12 -17.42
C PRO A 26 -16.25 0.22 -16.55
N PHE A 27 -17.55 0.47 -16.45
CA PHE A 27 -18.45 -0.25 -15.54
C PHE A 27 -19.54 -1.05 -16.26
N GLU A 28 -19.47 -1.20 -17.58
CA GLU A 28 -20.47 -1.96 -18.36
C GLU A 28 -20.13 -3.45 -18.51
N GLY A 29 -18.88 -3.86 -18.27
CA GLY A 29 -18.47 -5.26 -18.39
C GLY A 29 -18.58 -5.80 -19.82
N LYS A 30 -18.11 -5.02 -20.80
CA LYS A 30 -18.24 -5.36 -22.22
C LYS A 30 -17.32 -6.53 -22.59
N ILE A 31 -17.84 -7.51 -23.31
CA ILE A 31 -17.03 -8.62 -23.86
C ILE A 31 -16.73 -8.34 -25.34
N VAL A 32 -15.45 -8.27 -25.69
CA VAL A 32 -14.97 -8.09 -27.07
C VAL A 32 -13.80 -9.03 -27.31
N ASP A 33 -13.81 -9.77 -28.42
CA ASP A 33 -12.77 -10.74 -28.79
C ASP A 33 -12.39 -11.69 -27.64
N ASN A 34 -13.43 -12.21 -26.95
CA ASN A 34 -13.32 -13.11 -25.81
C ASN A 34 -12.57 -12.52 -24.58
N LYS A 35 -12.51 -11.19 -24.48
CA LYS A 35 -11.95 -10.46 -23.34
C LYS A 35 -13.03 -9.63 -22.66
N LEU A 36 -13.04 -9.65 -21.33
CA LEU A 36 -13.93 -8.83 -20.51
C LEU A 36 -13.26 -7.49 -20.18
N TYR A 37 -13.84 -6.40 -20.69
CA TYR A 37 -13.40 -5.04 -20.44
C TYR A 37 -14.25 -4.41 -19.34
N GLY A 38 -13.58 -3.95 -18.29
CA GLY A 38 -14.19 -3.18 -17.20
C GLY A 38 -13.21 -2.99 -16.05
N ARG A 39 -13.35 -1.88 -15.31
CA ARG A 39 -12.62 -1.62 -14.07
C ARG A 39 -12.94 -2.73 -13.07
N GLY A 40 -11.88 -3.42 -12.69
CA GLY A 40 -11.89 -4.55 -11.78
C GLY A 40 -12.16 -5.90 -12.42
N SER A 41 -12.21 -6.01 -13.75
CA SER A 41 -12.33 -7.31 -14.42
C SER A 41 -11.15 -8.23 -14.12
N VAL A 42 -9.93 -7.67 -14.07
CA VAL A 42 -8.70 -8.36 -13.67
C VAL A 42 -8.47 -8.26 -12.16
N ASP A 43 -8.67 -7.06 -11.60
CA ASP A 43 -8.30 -6.68 -10.22
C ASP A 43 -9.51 -6.22 -9.38
N MET A 44 -10.20 -7.11 -8.66
CA MET A 44 -10.03 -8.57 -8.73
C MET A 44 -11.36 -9.33 -8.87
N LYS A 45 -12.39 -8.68 -9.45
CA LYS A 45 -13.75 -9.24 -9.54
C LYS A 45 -13.82 -10.52 -10.36
N GLY A 46 -12.92 -10.70 -11.34
CA GLY A 46 -12.80 -11.97 -12.06
C GLY A 46 -12.38 -13.13 -11.13
N GLY A 47 -11.41 -12.89 -10.26
CA GLY A 47 -10.98 -13.84 -9.22
C GLY A 47 -12.08 -14.13 -8.21
N LEU A 48 -12.78 -13.09 -7.72
CA LEU A 48 -13.93 -13.22 -6.82
C LEU A 48 -15.06 -14.05 -7.45
N ALA A 49 -15.47 -13.74 -8.68
CA ALA A 49 -16.51 -14.50 -9.35
C ALA A 49 -16.11 -15.98 -9.47
N SER A 50 -14.87 -16.23 -9.89
CA SER A 50 -14.34 -17.59 -10.05
C SER A 50 -14.34 -18.38 -8.74
N SER A 51 -13.95 -17.76 -7.62
CA SER A 51 -13.93 -18.43 -6.31
C SER A 51 -15.32 -18.75 -5.78
N VAL A 52 -16.31 -17.89 -6.00
CA VAL A 52 -17.73 -18.14 -5.67
C VAL A 52 -18.26 -19.37 -6.43
N TYR A 53 -18.08 -19.41 -7.76
CA TYR A 53 -18.56 -20.53 -8.57
C TYR A 53 -17.79 -21.82 -8.25
N ALA A 54 -16.48 -21.76 -8.04
CA ALA A 54 -15.68 -22.92 -7.67
C ALA A 54 -16.15 -23.54 -6.35
N ALA A 55 -16.47 -22.72 -5.34
CA ALA A 55 -16.99 -23.21 -4.06
C ALA A 55 -18.36 -23.90 -4.21
N ALA A 56 -19.25 -23.35 -5.04
CA ALA A 56 -20.56 -23.94 -5.33
C ALA A 56 -20.43 -25.29 -6.06
N ILE A 57 -19.64 -25.33 -7.14
CA ILE A 57 -19.39 -26.54 -7.92
C ILE A 57 -18.72 -27.62 -7.05
N ALA A 58 -17.74 -27.25 -6.24
CA ALA A 58 -17.08 -28.19 -5.33
C ALA A 58 -18.05 -28.84 -4.34
N LYS A 59 -19.07 -28.11 -3.89
CA LYS A 59 -20.15 -28.64 -3.03
C LYS A 59 -21.01 -29.64 -3.79
N GLU A 60 -21.44 -29.30 -5.00
CA GLU A 60 -22.26 -30.18 -5.85
C GLU A 60 -21.52 -31.48 -6.21
N CYS A 61 -20.22 -31.40 -6.46
CA CYS A 61 -19.36 -32.55 -6.73
C CYS A 61 -18.98 -33.36 -5.46
N GLY A 62 -19.42 -32.97 -4.27
CA GLY A 62 -19.10 -33.68 -3.03
C GLY A 62 -17.64 -33.54 -2.56
N LEU A 63 -16.89 -32.56 -3.05
CA LEU A 63 -15.46 -32.37 -2.72
C LEU A 63 -15.21 -31.76 -1.34
N LEU A 64 -16.29 -31.28 -0.69
CA LEU A 64 -16.22 -30.56 0.57
C LEU A 64 -16.27 -31.46 1.81
N ASP A 65 -16.19 -32.78 1.64
CA ASP A 65 -16.15 -33.68 2.80
C ASP A 65 -15.00 -33.30 3.76
N GLY A 66 -15.33 -33.17 5.03
CA GLY A 66 -14.44 -32.68 6.09
C GLY A 66 -14.02 -31.20 6.02
N LYS A 67 -14.45 -30.43 5.01
CA LYS A 67 -13.98 -29.05 4.72
C LYS A 67 -15.07 -28.00 4.91
N THR A 68 -14.67 -26.75 5.14
CA THR A 68 -15.51 -25.54 5.08
C THR A 68 -14.83 -24.56 4.15
N ILE A 69 -15.55 -24.04 3.15
CA ILE A 69 -15.03 -23.01 2.26
C ILE A 69 -15.65 -21.67 2.65
N TYR A 70 -14.80 -20.67 2.89
CA TYR A 70 -15.20 -19.26 2.96
C TYR A 70 -14.79 -18.58 1.67
N VAL A 71 -15.64 -17.69 1.18
CA VAL A 71 -15.31 -16.76 0.09
C VAL A 71 -15.60 -15.37 0.61
N THR A 72 -14.60 -14.49 0.61
CA THR A 72 -14.76 -13.10 1.06
C THR A 72 -14.73 -12.14 -0.13
N GLY A 73 -15.52 -11.08 0.01
CA GLY A 73 -15.44 -9.88 -0.81
C GLY A 73 -15.26 -8.72 0.15
N SER A 74 -14.02 -8.33 0.43
CA SER A 74 -13.73 -7.15 1.23
C SER A 74 -14.02 -5.87 0.43
N VAL A 75 -14.04 -4.75 1.12
CA VAL A 75 -14.05 -3.41 0.52
C VAL A 75 -12.83 -2.66 1.04
N CYS A 76 -12.46 -1.53 0.44
CA CYS A 76 -11.33 -0.69 0.82
C CYS A 76 -9.96 -1.40 0.83
N GLU A 77 -9.80 -2.53 0.13
CA GLU A 77 -8.48 -3.15 -0.03
C GLU A 77 -7.54 -2.18 -0.74
N GLU A 78 -8.01 -1.56 -1.82
CA GLU A 78 -7.26 -0.61 -2.65
C GLU A 78 -6.82 0.65 -1.87
N PHE A 79 -7.39 0.86 -0.68
CA PHE A 79 -7.08 1.98 0.19
C PHE A 79 -6.28 1.59 1.45
N CYS A 80 -6.55 0.43 2.05
CA CYS A 80 -5.96 0.03 3.33
C CYS A 80 -5.51 -1.44 3.37
N ASP A 81 -5.21 -2.02 2.21
CA ASP A 81 -4.80 -3.39 2.00
C ASP A 81 -5.71 -4.37 2.78
N GLY A 82 -5.12 -5.35 3.49
CA GLY A 82 -5.83 -6.39 4.24
C GLY A 82 -6.43 -6.00 5.59
N VAL A 83 -6.58 -4.71 5.95
CA VAL A 83 -7.11 -4.32 7.28
C VAL A 83 -8.50 -4.86 7.52
N ASN A 84 -9.38 -4.83 6.51
CA ASN A 84 -10.74 -5.33 6.67
C ASN A 84 -10.80 -6.85 6.84
N ILE A 85 -9.88 -7.60 6.23
CA ILE A 85 -9.76 -9.04 6.43
C ILE A 85 -9.23 -9.36 7.82
N LYS A 86 -8.27 -8.58 8.33
CA LYS A 86 -7.83 -8.67 9.72
C LYS A 86 -9.00 -8.48 10.69
N MET A 87 -9.82 -7.45 10.48
CA MET A 87 -11.01 -7.20 11.30
C MET A 87 -12.01 -8.37 11.24
N LEU A 88 -12.23 -8.96 10.07
CA LEU A 88 -13.07 -10.14 9.91
C LEU A 88 -12.56 -11.32 10.75
N PHE A 89 -11.25 -11.59 10.73
CA PHE A 89 -10.65 -12.66 11.54
C PHE A 89 -10.85 -12.43 13.04
N GLU A 90 -10.67 -11.19 13.49
CA GLU A 90 -10.88 -10.81 14.89
C GLU A 90 -12.35 -10.92 15.32
N GLU A 91 -13.27 -10.35 14.55
CA GLU A 91 -14.71 -10.29 14.86
C GLU A 91 -15.34 -11.69 14.94
N TYR A 92 -15.00 -12.56 13.99
CA TYR A 92 -15.58 -13.91 13.92
C TYR A 92 -14.73 -14.97 14.63
N ASN A 93 -13.60 -14.58 15.23
CA ASN A 93 -12.58 -15.50 15.73
C ASN A 93 -12.24 -16.58 14.68
N LEU A 94 -12.15 -16.16 13.42
CA LEU A 94 -11.97 -17.04 12.27
C LEU A 94 -10.49 -17.33 12.09
N LYS A 95 -10.13 -18.62 12.02
CA LYS A 95 -8.77 -19.07 11.77
C LYS A 95 -8.74 -20.10 10.63
N PRO A 96 -8.67 -19.64 9.37
CA PRO A 96 -8.55 -20.55 8.23
C PRO A 96 -7.27 -21.38 8.32
N ASP A 97 -7.32 -22.64 7.90
CA ASP A 97 -6.11 -23.46 7.73
C ASP A 97 -5.31 -23.03 6.49
N TYR A 98 -6.02 -22.55 5.46
CA TYR A 98 -5.46 -22.07 4.21
C TYR A 98 -6.21 -20.82 3.73
N VAL A 99 -5.47 -19.86 3.17
CA VAL A 99 -6.02 -18.68 2.50
C VAL A 99 -5.46 -18.65 1.08
N ILE A 100 -6.34 -18.52 0.10
CA ILE A 100 -6.02 -18.30 -1.31
C ILE A 100 -6.45 -16.88 -1.63
N ILE A 101 -5.48 -15.96 -1.74
CA ILE A 101 -5.73 -14.60 -2.20
C ILE A 101 -5.89 -14.67 -3.71
N CYS A 102 -7.04 -14.24 -4.24
CA CYS A 102 -7.38 -14.42 -5.65
C CYS A 102 -6.86 -13.30 -6.56
N GLU A 103 -5.85 -12.55 -6.10
CA GLU A 103 -5.26 -11.40 -6.79
C GLU A 103 -4.64 -11.83 -8.13
N PRO A 104 -4.62 -10.93 -9.14
CA PRO A 104 -4.06 -11.25 -10.43
C PRO A 104 -2.55 -11.51 -10.28
N SER A 105 -2.14 -12.69 -10.74
CA SER A 105 -0.77 -13.20 -10.60
C SER A 105 -0.26 -13.85 -11.89
N ASP A 106 -0.89 -13.53 -13.02
CA ASP A 106 -0.64 -14.21 -14.32
C ASP A 106 -0.76 -15.74 -14.25
N ASN A 107 -1.65 -16.23 -13.37
CA ASN A 107 -1.81 -17.65 -13.03
C ASN A 107 -0.56 -18.30 -12.42
N ILE A 108 0.33 -17.51 -11.80
CA ILE A 108 1.50 -17.98 -11.08
C ILE A 108 1.18 -18.00 -9.59
N ILE A 109 1.27 -19.18 -8.98
CA ILE A 109 1.09 -19.32 -7.53
C ILE A 109 2.20 -18.55 -6.82
N THR A 110 1.80 -17.48 -6.14
CA THR A 110 2.70 -16.62 -5.37
C THR A 110 2.50 -16.89 -3.88
N LEU A 111 3.60 -17.12 -3.16
CA LEU A 111 3.57 -17.52 -1.74
C LEU A 111 3.69 -16.33 -0.77
N GLY A 112 3.84 -15.12 -1.29
CA GLY A 112 3.96 -13.91 -0.51
C GLY A 112 4.31 -12.70 -1.36
N HIS A 113 4.24 -11.53 -0.74
CA HIS A 113 4.53 -10.24 -1.36
C HIS A 113 5.50 -9.46 -0.47
N LYS A 114 6.10 -8.40 -1.02
CA LYS A 114 6.95 -7.50 -0.23
C LYS A 114 6.10 -6.78 0.81
N GLY A 115 6.66 -6.60 2.01
CA GLY A 115 6.07 -5.72 3.02
C GLY A 115 6.09 -4.26 2.54
N LYS A 116 5.31 -3.39 3.18
CA LYS A 116 5.23 -1.96 2.86
C LYS A 116 5.30 -1.16 4.16
N ALA A 117 6.15 -0.14 4.19
CA ALA A 117 6.16 0.90 5.20
C ALA A 117 6.13 2.25 4.50
N GLN A 118 5.09 3.04 4.79
CA GLN A 118 4.98 4.41 4.30
C GLN A 118 5.49 5.33 5.39
N ILE A 119 6.42 6.23 5.07
CA ILE A 119 7.13 7.03 6.07
C ILE A 119 7.10 8.49 5.64
N LYS A 120 6.83 9.38 6.58
CA LYS A 120 6.98 10.82 6.38
C LYS A 120 8.22 11.30 7.10
N ILE A 121 9.09 12.03 6.40
CA ILE A 121 10.21 12.76 7.01
C ILE A 121 9.94 14.25 6.84
N THR A 122 10.13 15.02 7.92
CA THR A 122 9.97 16.47 7.94
C THR A 122 11.23 17.13 8.45
N THR A 123 11.81 18.06 7.68
CA THR A 123 12.89 18.94 8.12
C THR A 123 12.37 20.29 8.59
N HIS A 124 13.04 20.86 9.59
CA HIS A 124 12.62 22.03 10.35
C HIS A 124 13.63 23.17 10.23
N GLY A 125 13.19 24.25 9.61
CA GLY A 125 13.94 25.47 9.37
C GLY A 125 13.49 26.64 10.25
N VAL A 126 13.93 27.83 9.86
CA VAL A 126 13.52 29.13 10.42
C VAL A 126 13.31 30.07 9.25
N SER A 127 12.08 30.60 9.12
CA SER A 127 11.75 31.51 8.02
C SER A 127 12.51 32.83 8.16
N ALA A 128 12.95 33.36 7.03
CA ALA A 128 13.61 34.66 6.91
C ALA A 128 13.33 35.26 5.53
N HIS A 129 13.54 36.56 5.38
CA HIS A 129 13.47 37.19 4.06
C HIS A 129 14.64 36.70 3.20
N GLY A 130 14.37 36.39 1.92
CA GLY A 130 15.34 35.81 0.99
C GLY A 130 16.54 36.71 0.69
N SER A 131 16.47 38.00 1.00
CA SER A 131 17.61 38.93 0.94
C SER A 131 18.51 38.92 2.18
N ALA A 132 18.10 38.24 3.26
CA ALA A 132 18.85 38.07 4.50
C ALA A 132 18.75 36.60 4.99
N PRO A 133 19.13 35.62 4.15
CA PRO A 133 18.95 34.20 4.44
C PRO A 133 19.76 33.73 5.66
N GLU A 134 20.83 34.44 6.02
CA GLU A 134 21.66 34.17 7.21
C GLU A 134 20.90 34.30 8.53
N LYS A 135 19.72 34.94 8.52
CA LYS A 135 18.81 35.03 9.68
C LYS A 135 17.88 33.83 9.81
N GLY A 136 17.86 32.95 8.82
CA GLY A 136 16.99 31.77 8.75
C GLY A 136 17.77 30.47 8.66
N ILE A 137 17.04 29.37 8.60
CA ILE A 137 17.56 28.04 8.32
C ILE A 137 16.64 27.45 7.25
N ASN A 138 17.18 27.07 6.11
CA ASN A 138 16.37 26.60 5.00
C ASN A 138 16.06 25.11 5.15
N ALA A 139 14.79 24.78 5.43
CA ALA A 139 14.36 23.40 5.61
C ALA A 139 14.57 22.52 4.36
N VAL A 140 14.49 23.10 3.16
CA VAL A 140 14.72 22.36 1.90
C VAL A 140 16.20 21.99 1.76
N TYR A 141 17.12 22.87 2.19
CA TYR A 141 18.56 22.55 2.16
C TYR A 141 18.93 21.49 3.19
N GLU A 142 18.28 21.49 4.36
CA GLU A 142 18.40 20.38 5.32
C GLU A 142 17.93 19.04 4.72
N MET A 143 16.87 19.07 3.90
CA MET A 143 16.30 17.89 3.23
C MET A 143 17.20 17.34 2.11
N ALA A 144 18.00 18.20 1.47
CA ALA A 144 18.80 17.80 0.31
C ALA A 144 19.75 16.63 0.61
N GLU A 145 20.43 16.62 1.76
CA GLU A 145 21.30 15.50 2.14
C GLU A 145 20.49 14.26 2.53
N ILE A 146 19.31 14.42 3.17
CA ILE A 146 18.42 13.30 3.48
C ILE A 146 18.00 12.58 2.20
N ILE A 147 17.64 13.32 1.14
CA ILE A 147 17.29 12.77 -0.17
C ILE A 147 18.46 11.96 -0.74
N GLN A 148 19.70 12.47 -0.64
CA GLN A 148 20.88 11.73 -1.09
C GLN A 148 21.10 10.44 -0.28
N ARG A 149 20.88 10.48 1.03
CA ARG A 149 20.97 9.28 1.90
C ARG A 149 19.91 8.23 1.53
N ILE A 150 18.69 8.65 1.18
CA ILE A 150 17.62 7.76 0.70
C ILE A 150 18.02 7.10 -0.63
N GLU A 151 18.53 7.89 -1.58
CA GLU A 151 18.97 7.37 -2.87
C GLU A 151 20.12 6.35 -2.70
N ALA A 152 21.10 6.67 -1.85
CA ALA A 152 22.20 5.77 -1.51
C ALA A 152 21.70 4.48 -0.83
N LYS A 153 20.78 4.60 0.14
CA LYS A 153 20.17 3.45 0.81
C LYS A 153 19.43 2.55 -0.18
N ASN A 154 18.71 3.11 -1.14
CA ASN A 154 18.06 2.31 -2.16
C ASN A 154 19.09 1.53 -3.00
N LYS A 155 20.21 2.15 -3.39
CA LYS A 155 21.30 1.46 -4.10
C LYS A 155 21.85 0.29 -3.26
N GLU A 156 22.12 0.50 -1.97
CA GLU A 156 22.55 -0.57 -1.05
C GLU A 156 21.54 -1.72 -0.96
N LEU A 157 20.23 -1.41 -0.96
CA LEU A 157 19.19 -2.45 -0.98
C LEU A 157 19.25 -3.27 -2.26
N PHE A 158 19.42 -2.63 -3.42
CA PHE A 158 19.56 -3.33 -4.70
C PHE A 158 20.81 -4.24 -4.74
N GLU A 159 21.91 -3.83 -4.13
CA GLU A 159 23.15 -4.61 -4.06
C GLU A 159 23.01 -5.93 -3.28
N LYS A 160 21.96 -6.08 -2.45
CA LYS A 160 21.66 -7.33 -1.72
C LYS A 160 21.18 -8.47 -2.64
N GLY A 161 20.86 -8.21 -3.90
CA GLY A 161 20.36 -9.21 -4.84
C GLY A 161 18.89 -9.59 -4.61
N ASN A 162 18.37 -10.54 -5.39
CA ASN A 162 16.94 -10.87 -5.34
C ASN A 162 16.61 -11.96 -4.29
N PRO A 163 15.53 -11.81 -3.51
CA PRO A 163 14.68 -10.62 -3.42
C PRO A 163 15.35 -9.50 -2.58
N HIS A 164 15.18 -8.24 -2.99
CA HIS A 164 15.62 -7.07 -2.22
C HIS A 164 14.46 -6.16 -1.84
N GLY A 165 14.64 -5.39 -0.76
CA GLY A 165 13.78 -4.26 -0.43
C GLY A 165 13.99 -3.08 -1.39
N THR A 166 13.11 -2.08 -1.36
CA THR A 166 13.28 -0.84 -2.11
C THR A 166 12.88 0.36 -1.26
N MET A 167 13.49 1.51 -1.51
CA MET A 167 13.15 2.75 -0.82
C MET A 167 13.04 3.88 -1.86
N VAL A 168 11.87 4.49 -1.97
CA VAL A 168 11.61 5.52 -2.98
C VAL A 168 10.96 6.73 -2.32
N LEU A 169 11.48 7.92 -2.61
CA LEU A 169 10.78 9.17 -2.32
C LEU A 169 9.65 9.34 -3.34
N SER A 170 8.41 9.33 -2.87
CA SER A 170 7.22 9.35 -3.72
C SER A 170 6.52 10.72 -3.77
N ASP A 171 6.77 11.60 -2.81
CA ASP A 171 6.22 12.95 -2.75
C ASP A 171 7.15 13.90 -1.98
N ILE A 172 7.14 15.18 -2.34
CA ILE A 172 7.89 16.25 -1.67
C ILE A 172 7.10 17.55 -1.68
N ASN A 173 7.04 18.20 -0.51
CA ASN A 173 6.35 19.48 -0.31
C ASN A 173 7.16 20.38 0.63
N CYS A 174 6.98 21.71 0.53
CA CYS A 174 7.60 22.65 1.47
C CYS A 174 6.65 23.79 1.86
N VAL A 175 6.90 24.38 3.03
CA VAL A 175 6.14 25.50 3.56
C VAL A 175 7.00 26.76 3.48
N SER A 176 6.54 27.75 2.73
CA SER A 176 7.15 29.08 2.64
C SER A 176 6.09 30.17 2.75
N ALA A 177 6.43 31.28 3.40
CA ALA A 177 5.51 32.40 3.60
C ALA A 177 5.24 33.19 2.30
N SER A 178 6.21 33.18 1.37
CA SER A 178 6.14 33.87 0.08
C SER A 178 7.26 33.36 -0.84
N LEU A 179 7.23 33.75 -2.12
CA LEU A 179 8.28 33.37 -3.09
C LEU A 179 9.68 33.86 -2.70
N ASN A 180 9.76 34.91 -1.88
CA ASN A 180 11.00 35.51 -1.38
C ASN A 180 11.26 35.20 0.10
N ALA A 181 10.69 34.13 0.66
CA ALA A 181 10.99 33.69 2.02
C ALA A 181 11.78 32.38 2.03
N VAL A 182 12.64 32.23 3.04
CA VAL A 182 13.32 30.96 3.34
C VAL A 182 12.26 29.97 3.88
N PRO A 183 12.13 28.76 3.29
CA PRO A 183 11.17 27.77 3.75
C PRO A 183 11.42 27.32 5.20
N SER A 184 10.36 27.30 6.01
CA SER A 184 10.43 26.88 7.40
C SER A 184 10.25 25.38 7.60
N GLU A 185 9.66 24.68 6.63
CA GLU A 185 9.45 23.23 6.69
C GLU A 185 9.57 22.61 5.29
N CYS A 186 10.10 21.39 5.21
CA CYS A 186 10.03 20.55 4.02
C CYS A 186 9.69 19.13 4.46
N SER A 187 8.74 18.50 3.78
CA SER A 187 8.34 17.12 4.04
C SER A 187 8.43 16.27 2.80
N ILE A 188 8.82 15.01 2.99
CA ILE A 188 8.86 13.98 1.96
C ILE A 188 8.08 12.75 2.42
N TYR A 189 7.48 12.03 1.48
CA TYR A 189 6.97 10.68 1.71
C TYR A 189 7.90 9.64 1.07
N ILE A 190 8.12 8.55 1.81
CA ILE A 190 8.93 7.42 1.40
C ILE A 190 8.06 6.18 1.36
N ASP A 191 8.09 5.46 0.24
CA ASP A 191 7.60 4.09 0.10
C ASP A 191 8.79 3.12 0.29
N ARG A 192 8.80 2.42 1.42
CA ARG A 192 9.79 1.37 1.74
C ARG A 192 9.14 0.00 1.58
N ARG A 193 9.60 -0.77 0.59
CA ARG A 193 9.18 -2.17 0.39
C ARG A 193 10.14 -3.12 1.07
N LEU A 194 9.64 -4.01 1.92
CA LEU A 194 10.42 -4.93 2.73
C LEU A 194 10.44 -6.34 2.14
N VAL A 195 11.50 -7.09 2.40
CA VAL A 195 11.56 -8.53 2.12
C VAL A 195 11.42 -9.36 3.39
N LEU A 196 11.18 -10.67 3.22
CA LEU A 196 11.01 -11.59 4.34
C LEU A 196 12.24 -11.55 5.26
N GLY A 197 11.99 -11.35 6.55
CA GLY A 197 13.02 -11.24 7.58
C GLY A 197 13.34 -9.80 8.01
N GLU A 198 12.99 -8.79 7.20
CA GLU A 198 13.06 -7.40 7.64
C GLU A 198 11.87 -7.06 8.55
N THR A 199 12.13 -6.26 9.58
CA THR A 199 11.18 -5.90 10.63
C THR A 199 10.90 -4.40 10.65
N LEU A 200 9.85 -4.00 11.38
CA LEU A 200 9.58 -2.58 11.61
C LEU A 200 10.75 -1.90 12.33
N ASP A 201 11.42 -2.58 13.26
CA ASP A 201 12.54 -2.00 14.00
C ASP A 201 13.77 -1.76 13.11
N ASP A 202 13.99 -2.62 12.10
CA ASP A 202 14.99 -2.35 11.06
C ASP A 202 14.66 -1.06 10.29
N VAL A 203 13.39 -0.86 9.93
CA VAL A 203 12.93 0.38 9.29
C VAL A 203 13.13 1.59 10.20
N LYS A 204 12.83 1.47 11.51
CA LYS A 204 13.06 2.57 12.45
C LYS A 204 14.53 2.96 12.51
N ALA A 205 15.42 1.96 12.61
CA ALA A 205 16.86 2.18 12.63
C ALA A 205 17.37 2.80 11.31
N GLU A 206 16.84 2.36 10.17
CA GLU A 206 17.13 2.98 8.86
C GLU A 206 16.74 4.47 8.85
N MET A 207 15.54 4.82 9.35
CA MET A 207 15.08 6.19 9.37
C MET A 207 15.86 7.07 10.34
N ASP A 208 16.17 6.56 11.53
CA ASP A 208 16.98 7.26 12.52
C ASP A 208 18.38 7.60 11.98
N GLU A 209 19.00 6.68 11.24
CA GLU A 209 20.29 6.93 10.59
C GLU A 209 20.14 7.92 9.42
N ILE A 210 19.09 7.79 8.60
CA ILE A 210 18.84 8.70 7.48
C ILE A 210 18.70 10.15 7.95
N ILE A 211 17.99 10.41 9.06
CA ILE A 211 17.80 11.79 9.57
C ILE A 211 18.92 12.27 10.50
N LYS A 212 19.89 11.42 10.83
CA LYS A 212 20.91 11.70 11.85
C LYS A 212 21.69 12.98 11.60
N GLY A 213 21.78 13.81 12.63
CA GLY A 213 22.48 15.11 12.59
C GLY A 213 21.75 16.19 11.79
N LYS A 214 20.52 15.94 11.34
CA LYS A 214 19.67 16.91 10.66
C LYS A 214 18.58 17.42 11.60
N ARG A 215 18.09 18.62 11.31
CA ARG A 215 16.91 19.18 12.00
C ARG A 215 15.65 18.52 11.44
N ALA A 216 15.47 17.23 11.69
CA ALA A 216 14.40 16.45 11.08
C ALA A 216 13.73 15.51 12.08
N THR A 217 12.50 15.16 11.76
CA THR A 217 11.68 14.16 12.45
C THR A 217 11.09 13.22 11.42
N TRP A 218 10.78 11.98 11.82
CA TRP A 218 10.08 11.04 10.96
C TRP A 218 8.95 10.34 11.71
N GLU A 219 7.95 9.88 10.97
CA GLU A 219 6.84 9.07 11.47
C GLU A 219 6.41 8.05 10.43
N VAL A 220 5.90 6.90 10.88
CA VAL A 220 5.23 5.95 9.98
C VAL A 220 3.88 6.56 9.60
N GLY A 221 3.67 6.74 8.31
CA GLY A 221 2.39 7.18 7.77
C GLY A 221 1.29 6.23 8.24
N THR A 222 0.30 6.80 8.94
CA THR A 222 -0.89 6.07 9.35
C THR A 222 -2.07 6.60 8.53
N LEU A 223 -2.58 5.78 7.63
CA LEU A 223 -3.84 6.02 6.94
C LEU A 223 -4.98 5.89 7.95
N LYS A 224 -5.72 6.98 8.10
CA LYS A 224 -6.94 7.03 8.92
C LYS A 224 -8.12 7.25 8.01
N HIS A 225 -9.08 6.35 8.05
CA HIS A 225 -10.32 6.47 7.31
C HIS A 225 -11.50 6.12 8.20
N THR A 226 -12.65 6.70 7.90
CA THR A 226 -13.91 6.34 8.56
C THR A 226 -14.84 5.80 7.49
N SER A 227 -15.23 4.53 7.61
CA SER A 227 -16.17 3.92 6.68
C SER A 227 -17.52 4.65 6.71
N TRP A 228 -18.34 4.42 5.69
CA TRP A 228 -19.68 5.02 5.61
C TRP A 228 -20.60 4.68 6.80
N LYS A 229 -20.32 3.59 7.54
CA LYS A 229 -21.01 3.21 8.79
C LYS A 229 -20.37 3.76 10.06
N GLY A 230 -19.30 4.55 9.95
CA GLY A 230 -18.58 5.12 11.09
C GLY A 230 -17.47 4.23 11.67
N ALA A 231 -17.15 3.09 11.03
CA ALA A 231 -16.04 2.25 11.49
C ALA A 231 -14.70 2.92 11.20
N LYS A 232 -13.82 3.00 12.20
CA LYS A 232 -12.50 3.61 12.05
C LYS A 232 -11.52 2.58 11.50
N LEU A 233 -10.93 2.89 10.35
CA LEU A 233 -9.82 2.16 9.76
C LEU A 233 -8.55 2.93 10.09
N VAL A 234 -7.62 2.25 10.75
CA VAL A 234 -6.29 2.77 11.08
C VAL A 234 -5.29 1.76 10.53
N TYR A 235 -4.59 2.16 9.48
CA TYR A 235 -3.59 1.37 8.76
C TYR A 235 -2.25 2.07 8.82
#